data_AF-A0AAV1XI10-F1
#
_entry.id   AF-A0AAV1XI10-F1
#
_cell.length_a   1.000
_cell.length_b   1.000
_cell.length_c   1.000
_cell.angle_alpha   90.00
_cell.angle_beta   90.00
_cell.angle_gamma   90.00
#
_symmetry.space_group_name_H-M   'P 1'
#
loop_
_entity.id
_entity.type
_entity.pdbx_description
1 polymer ?
#
loop_
_entity_poly.entity_id
_entity_poly.type
_entity_poly.pdbx_seq_one_letter_code
_entity_poly.pdbx_strand_id
1 'polypeptide(L)'
;MASPKLVYSVLTIVAWIIIGSNSIVGATWCVARNNAIASALQPQLDYACGHGADCREIQPGGICFNPNNIYNHASYAFDSYYVRMGKTKEQIQQ
;
A
#
# COMPACT_ATOMS: atom_id res chain seq x y z
N MET A 1 -20.38 31.26 -39.77
CA MET A 1 -18.93 31.09 -40.01
C MET A 1 -18.22 31.74 -38.82
N ALA A 2 -17.73 30.95 -37.85
CA ALA A 2 -17.04 31.50 -36.69
C ALA A 2 -15.67 32.07 -37.11
N SER A 3 -15.23 33.17 -36.49
CA SER A 3 -13.97 33.80 -36.84
C SER A 3 -12.78 32.87 -36.48
N PRO A 4 -11.77 32.73 -37.35
CA PRO A 4 -10.68 31.76 -37.16
C PRO A 4 -9.89 31.98 -35.86
N LYS A 5 -9.88 33.21 -35.33
CA LYS A 5 -9.27 33.55 -34.02
C LYS A 5 -10.00 32.90 -32.84
N LEU A 6 -11.34 32.83 -32.90
CA LEU A 6 -12.16 32.20 -31.86
C LEU A 6 -11.98 30.69 -31.90
N VAL A 7 -11.92 30.10 -33.10
CA VAL A 7 -11.72 28.66 -33.29
C VAL A 7 -10.34 28.22 -32.75
N TYR A 8 -9.27 28.97 -33.06
CA TYR A 8 -7.93 28.68 -32.54
C TYR A 8 -7.85 28.80 -31.01
N SER A 9 -8.47 29.83 -30.43
CA SER A 9 -8.49 30.02 -28.98
C SER A 9 -9.22 28.90 -28.25
N VAL A 10 -10.30 28.37 -28.82
CA VAL A 10 -11.03 27.24 -28.23
C VAL A 10 -10.20 25.95 -28.35
N LEU A 11 -9.56 25.71 -29.48
CA LEU A 11 -8.72 24.53 -29.71
C LEU A 11 -7.54 24.44 -28.73
N THR A 12 -6.87 25.56 -28.46
CA THR A 12 -5.75 25.57 -27.51
C THR A 12 -6.26 25.27 -26.09
N ILE A 13 -7.33 25.91 -25.63
CA ILE A 13 -7.91 25.66 -24.31
C ILE A 13 -8.31 24.20 -24.14
N VAL A 14 -8.93 23.59 -25.16
CA VAL A 14 -9.32 22.18 -25.13
C VAL A 14 -8.10 21.25 -25.09
N ALA A 15 -7.01 21.58 -25.79
CA ALA A 15 -5.77 20.82 -25.72
C ALA A 15 -5.12 20.83 -24.33
N TRP A 16 -5.13 21.97 -23.62
CA TRP A 16 -4.64 22.06 -22.23
C TRP A 16 -5.51 21.28 -21.24
N ILE A 17 -6.81 21.16 -21.51
CA ILE A 17 -7.73 20.35 -20.69
C ILE A 17 -7.50 18.84 -20.93
N ILE A 18 -7.23 18.42 -22.17
CA ILE A 18 -7.00 17.01 -22.51
C ILE A 18 -5.60 16.53 -22.07
N ILE A 19 -4.61 17.42 -21.97
CA ILE A 19 -3.31 17.13 -21.34
C ILE A 19 -3.38 17.36 -19.82
N GLY A 20 -4.50 16.97 -19.20
CA GLY A 20 -4.69 16.99 -17.76
C GLY A 20 -4.03 15.76 -17.12
N SER A 21 -3.02 16.02 -16.28
CA SER A 21 -2.30 15.12 -15.37
C SER A 21 -2.76 13.64 -15.30
N ASN A 22 -2.02 12.76 -15.96
CA ASN A 22 -2.09 11.32 -15.69
C ASN A 22 -1.38 11.02 -14.36
N SER A 23 -2.11 11.08 -13.25
CA SER A 23 -1.59 10.63 -11.95
C SER A 23 -1.60 9.10 -11.91
N ILE A 24 -0.44 8.47 -12.14
CA ILE A 24 -0.26 7.05 -11.85
C ILE A 24 -0.32 6.89 -10.33
N VAL A 25 -1.43 6.36 -9.81
CA VAL A 25 -1.54 6.00 -8.40
C VAL A 25 -0.76 4.69 -8.20
N GLY A 26 0.48 4.82 -7.73
CA GLY A 26 1.26 3.66 -7.29
C GLY A 26 0.73 3.11 -5.96
N ALA A 27 0.66 1.77 -5.84
CA ALA A 27 0.38 1.11 -4.57
C ALA A 27 1.67 1.04 -3.72
N THR A 28 1.57 1.41 -2.46
CA THR A 28 2.63 1.21 -1.46
C THR A 28 2.23 0.04 -0.57
N TRP A 29 3.18 -0.85 -0.31
CA TRP A 29 3.03 -2.04 0.51
C TRP A 29 4.19 -2.09 1.53
N CYS A 30 3.97 -2.74 2.67
CA CYS A 30 4.96 -2.85 3.74
C CYS A 30 5.40 -4.32 3.92
N VAL A 31 6.71 -4.53 4.05
CA VAL A 31 7.29 -5.86 4.33
C VAL A 31 8.19 -5.83 5.53
N ALA A 32 8.38 -7.00 6.14
CA ALA A 32 9.40 -7.19 7.15
C ALA A 32 10.79 -6.86 6.60
N ARG A 33 11.66 -6.27 7.42
CA ARG A 33 13.02 -5.91 7.02
C ARG A 33 13.84 -7.15 6.72
N ASN A 34 14.58 -7.10 5.61
CA ASN A 34 15.58 -8.13 5.27
C ASN A 34 16.61 -8.23 6.42
N ASN A 35 16.82 -9.45 6.93
CA ASN A 35 17.73 -9.80 8.05
C ASN A 35 17.26 -9.45 9.47
N ALA A 36 16.02 -9.02 9.67
CA ALA A 36 15.43 -9.01 11.00
C ALA A 36 15.40 -10.43 11.64
N ILE A 37 15.74 -10.52 12.92
CA ILE A 37 15.74 -11.80 13.63
C ILE A 37 14.33 -12.17 14.06
N ALA A 38 14.00 -13.47 14.09
CA ALA A 38 12.66 -13.95 14.45
C ALA A 38 12.19 -13.43 15.82
N SER A 39 13.11 -13.30 16.78
CA SER A 39 12.83 -12.76 18.12
C SER A 39 12.42 -11.29 18.13
N ALA A 40 12.83 -10.51 17.12
CA ALA A 40 12.40 -9.12 16.95
C ALA A 40 11.09 -9.03 16.14
N LEU A 41 10.82 -10.00 15.25
CA LEU A 41 9.62 -10.04 14.41
C LEU A 41 8.37 -10.47 15.16
N GLN A 42 8.48 -11.49 16.00
CA GLN A 42 7.33 -12.05 16.73
C GLN A 42 6.52 -10.99 17.51
N PRO A 43 7.13 -10.16 18.38
CA PRO A 43 6.36 -9.16 19.13
C PRO A 43 5.74 -8.08 18.23
N GLN A 44 6.36 -7.75 17.09
CA GLN A 44 5.80 -6.81 16.12
C GLN A 44 4.61 -7.40 15.36
N LEU A 45 4.69 -8.67 14.99
CA LEU A 45 3.57 -9.40 14.40
C LEU A 45 2.39 -9.45 15.38
N ASP A 46 2.65 -9.85 16.63
CA ASP A 46 1.62 -9.94 17.66
C ASP A 46 0.95 -8.57 17.90
N TYR A 47 1.75 -7.49 17.92
CA TYR A 47 1.25 -6.12 18.00
C TYR A 47 0.34 -5.78 16.81
N ALA A 48 0.79 -6.01 15.58
CA ALA A 48 0.02 -5.71 14.37
C ALA A 48 -1.34 -6.44 14.39
N CYS A 49 -1.35 -7.73 14.72
CA CYS A 49 -2.57 -8.52 14.83
C CYS A 49 -3.52 -8.00 15.91
N GLY A 50 -3.00 -7.58 17.07
CA GLY A 50 -3.81 -7.02 18.15
C GLY A 50 -4.36 -5.62 17.87
N HIS A 51 -3.71 -4.85 17.00
CA HIS A 51 -4.02 -3.43 16.76
C HIS A 51 -4.67 -3.15 15.40
N GLY A 52 -5.20 -4.19 14.74
CA GLY A 52 -6.02 -4.00 13.54
C GLY A 52 -5.40 -4.43 12.22
N ALA A 53 -4.36 -5.27 12.21
CA ALA A 53 -4.03 -6.08 11.04
C ALA A 53 -5.06 -7.21 10.86
N ASP A 54 -5.23 -7.71 9.63
CA ASP A 54 -5.93 -8.98 9.41
C ASP A 54 -4.92 -10.12 9.45
N CYS A 55 -4.96 -10.92 10.52
CA CYS A 55 -4.05 -12.06 10.69
C CYS A 55 -4.72 -13.41 10.50
N ARG A 56 -6.01 -13.47 10.11
CA ARG A 56 -6.77 -14.74 10.05
C ARG A 56 -6.15 -15.74 9.09
N GLU A 57 -5.68 -15.27 7.94
CA GLU A 57 -5.12 -16.13 6.90
C GLU A 57 -3.73 -16.69 7.23
N ILE A 58 -3.01 -16.07 8.16
CA ILE A 58 -1.67 -16.48 8.60
C ILE A 58 -1.68 -17.23 9.93
N GLN A 59 -2.86 -17.44 10.55
CA GLN A 59 -3.00 -18.31 11.72
C GLN A 59 -3.03 -19.78 11.31
N PRO A 60 -2.76 -20.73 12.24
CA PRO A 60 -2.90 -22.16 11.99
C PRO A 60 -4.27 -22.49 11.37
N GLY A 61 -4.26 -23.12 10.19
CA GLY A 61 -5.46 -23.46 9.43
C GLY A 61 -5.91 -22.39 8.41
N GLY A 62 -5.28 -21.21 8.38
CA GLY A 62 -5.48 -20.19 7.36
C GLY A 62 -4.80 -20.51 6.02
N ILE A 63 -5.24 -19.88 4.93
CA ILE A 63 -4.77 -20.21 3.58
C ILE A 63 -3.31 -19.78 3.32
N CYS A 64 -2.84 -18.78 4.07
CA CYS A 64 -1.49 -18.21 4.01
C CYS A 64 -0.59 -18.69 5.16
N PHE A 65 -1.02 -19.70 5.93
CA PHE A 65 -0.22 -20.24 7.03
C PHE A 65 1.05 -20.92 6.53
N ASN A 66 0.98 -21.67 5.42
CA ASN A 66 2.10 -22.42 4.88
C ASN A 66 2.77 -21.71 3.69
N PRO A 67 4.11 -21.60 3.67
CA PRO A 67 5.06 -22.15 4.66
C PRO A 67 5.03 -21.38 5.99
N ASN A 68 5.08 -22.11 7.11
CA ASN A 68 5.12 -21.53 8.46
C ASN A 68 6.46 -20.81 8.68
N ASN A 69 6.51 -19.56 8.24
CA ASN A 69 7.68 -18.69 8.32
C ASN A 69 7.25 -17.33 8.86
N ILE A 70 7.82 -16.97 10.01
CA ILE A 70 7.53 -15.73 10.71
C ILE A 70 7.73 -14.49 9.83
N TYR A 71 8.67 -14.52 8.88
CA TYR A 71 8.89 -13.41 7.95
C TYR A 71 7.72 -13.17 7.01
N ASN A 72 7.15 -14.25 6.48
CA ASN A 72 6.04 -14.18 5.54
C ASN A 72 4.77 -13.74 6.28
N HIS A 73 4.55 -14.29 7.47
CA HIS A 73 3.44 -13.93 8.34
C HIS A 73 3.53 -12.46 8.78
N ALA A 74 4.70 -12.01 9.22
CA ALA A 74 4.95 -10.60 9.58
C ALA A 74 4.73 -9.67 8.38
N SER A 75 5.24 -10.01 7.21
CA SER A 75 5.07 -9.18 6.00
C SER A 75 3.60 -9.03 5.61
N TYR A 76 2.82 -10.11 5.68
CA TYR A 76 1.38 -10.07 5.42
C TYR A 76 0.64 -9.20 6.45
N ALA A 77 0.95 -9.37 7.74
CA ALA A 77 0.32 -8.58 8.80
C ALA A 77 0.68 -7.09 8.70
N PHE A 78 1.93 -6.76 8.38
CA PHE A 78 2.39 -5.38 8.23
C PHE A 78 1.76 -4.68 7.02
N ASP A 79 1.62 -5.37 5.90
CA ASP A 79 0.91 -4.84 4.73
C ASP A 79 -0.56 -4.57 5.05
N SER A 80 -1.24 -5.56 5.67
CA SER A 80 -2.62 -5.41 6.10
C SER A 80 -2.80 -4.25 7.09
N TYR A 81 -1.91 -4.15 8.08
CA TYR A 81 -1.90 -3.06 9.04
C TYR A 81 -1.71 -1.70 8.34
N TYR A 82 -0.77 -1.60 7.40
CA TYR A 82 -0.48 -0.36 6.67
C TYR A 82 -1.68 0.13 5.85
N VAL A 83 -2.34 -0.78 5.14
CA VAL A 83 -3.53 -0.47 4.33
C VAL A 83 -4.70 -0.06 5.22
N ARG A 84 -4.91 -0.73 6.35
CA ARG A 84 -6.06 -0.52 7.24
C ARG A 84 -5.92 0.69 8.17
N MET A 85 -4.71 0.95 8.68
CA MET A 85 -4.45 2.03 9.64
C MET A 85 -4.10 3.37 8.96
N GLY A 86 -4.14 3.40 7.62
CA GLY A 86 -4.07 4.62 6.85
C GLY A 86 -2.67 5.24 6.84
N LYS A 87 -1.76 4.69 6.03
CA LYS A 87 -0.51 5.34 5.54
C LYS A 87 0.36 6.10 6.56
N THR A 88 0.18 5.90 7.88
CA THR A 88 0.98 6.53 8.92
C THR A 88 2.21 5.64 9.15
N LYS A 89 3.30 6.04 8.50
CA LYS A 89 4.53 5.25 8.31
C LYS A 89 5.34 4.98 9.59
N GLU A 90 4.89 5.46 10.75
CA GLU A 90 5.80 5.72 11.87
C GLU A 90 5.79 4.65 12.96
N GLN A 91 4.98 3.59 12.82
CA GLN A 91 4.83 2.57 13.88
C GLN A 91 5.36 1.17 13.51
N ILE A 92 5.62 0.85 12.24
CA ILE A 92 6.12 -0.49 11.80
C ILE A 92 7.65 -0.47 11.54
N GLN A 93 8.32 0.65 11.79
CA GLN A 93 9.71 0.84 11.37
C GLN A 93 10.70 0.68 12.54
N GLN A 94 10.81 -0.53 13.09
CA GLN A 94 12.02 -0.96 13.83
C GLN A 94 12.51 -2.31 13.33
#